data_AF-A0A957EK49-F1
#
_entry.id   AF-A0A957EK49-F1
#
_cell.length_a   1.000
_cell.length_b   1.000
_cell.length_c   1.000
_cell.angle_alpha   90.00
_cell.angle_beta   90.00
_cell.angle_gamma   90.00
#
_symmetry.space_group_name_H-M   'P 1'
#
loop_
_entity.id
_entity.type
_entity.pdbx_description
1 polymer ?
#
loop_
_entity_poly.entity_id
_entity_poly.type
_entity_poly.pdbx_seq_one_letter_code
_entity_poly.pdbx_strand_id
1 'polypeptide(L)'
;DWAMINQELAMYDVEMEKKPQLVVMNKLDLPDGVAWEPILAEEVKKAGYAFCAISAVTGQGVREMLYKVKQMLDEAPAPEVYEQEPVVIRAQEEETFWIERESKGWRVHGKQIERIAAMTYFEFDATLNRFQHILEKMGITQALEEAGVQTGDIVYIGDEELEWAE
;
A
#
# COMPACT_ATOMS: atom_id res chain seq x y z
N ASP A 1 27.41 -10.60 -8.09
CA ASP A 1 26.29 -10.33 -7.16
C ASP A 1 26.10 -8.85 -6.88
N TRP A 2 26.99 -8.18 -6.14
CA TRP A 2 26.82 -6.76 -5.81
C TRP A 2 26.60 -5.85 -7.04
N ALA A 3 27.41 -5.99 -8.09
CA ALA A 3 27.24 -5.22 -9.33
C ALA A 3 25.89 -5.49 -10.03
N MET A 4 25.38 -6.72 -9.94
CA MET A 4 24.08 -7.10 -10.51
C MET A 4 22.93 -6.47 -9.71
N ILE A 5 23.02 -6.46 -8.38
CA ILE A 5 22.04 -5.78 -7.50
C ILE A 5 22.00 -4.28 -7.81
N ASN A 6 23.16 -3.63 -8.02
CA ASN A 6 23.18 -2.22 -8.38
C ASN A 6 22.53 -1.96 -9.75
N GLN A 7 22.73 -2.85 -10.73
CA GLN A 7 22.03 -2.75 -12.02
C GLN A 7 20.52 -2.92 -11.87
N GLU A 8 20.06 -3.85 -11.03
CA GLU A 8 18.64 -4.03 -10.74
C GLU A 8 18.05 -2.79 -10.06
N LEU A 9 18.72 -2.25 -9.05
CA LEU A 9 18.28 -1.02 -8.36
C LEU A 9 18.17 0.17 -9.31
N ALA A 10 19.12 0.33 -10.23
CA ALA A 10 19.12 1.38 -11.25
C ALA A 10 17.92 1.27 -12.21
N MET A 11 17.48 0.04 -12.53
CA MET A 11 16.30 -0.19 -13.37
C MET A 11 14.98 0.16 -12.66
N TYR A 12 14.93 0.08 -11.33
CA TYR A 12 13.75 0.43 -10.55
C TYR A 12 13.62 1.93 -10.29
N ASP A 13 14.71 2.60 -9.90
CA ASP A 13 14.70 4.02 -9.57
C ASP A 13 16.11 4.60 -9.73
N VAL A 14 16.25 5.54 -10.67
CA VAL A 14 17.53 6.19 -11.00
C VAL A 14 18.06 7.01 -9.81
N GLU A 15 17.20 7.48 -8.91
CA GLU A 15 17.62 8.20 -7.71
C GLU A 15 18.30 7.28 -6.68
N MET A 16 18.14 5.96 -6.78
CA MET A 16 18.80 5.00 -5.88
C MET A 16 20.31 4.93 -6.09
N GLU A 17 20.80 5.17 -7.32
CA GLU A 17 22.25 5.21 -7.61
C GLU A 17 22.97 6.37 -6.91
N LYS A 18 22.24 7.47 -6.64
CA LYS A 18 22.81 8.68 -6.04
C LYS A 18 22.91 8.60 -4.52
N LYS A 19 22.29 7.61 -3.89
CA LYS A 19 22.26 7.48 -2.43
C LYS A 19 23.58 6.90 -1.91
N PRO A 20 24.09 7.41 -0.76
CA PRO A 20 25.27 6.82 -0.12
C PRO A 20 25.06 5.32 0.15
N GLN A 21 25.99 4.48 -0.33
CA GLN A 21 25.91 3.02 -0.22
C GLN A 21 27.10 2.45 0.55
N LEU A 22 26.82 1.51 1.46
CA LEU A 22 27.80 0.69 2.16
C LEU A 22 27.63 -0.77 1.75
N VAL A 23 28.68 -1.35 1.17
CA VAL A 23 28.73 -2.78 0.84
C VAL A 23 29.23 -3.55 2.06
N VAL A 24 28.43 -4.51 2.52
CA VAL A 24 28.75 -5.33 3.70
C VAL A 24 28.88 -6.79 3.29
N MET A 25 30.09 -7.33 3.41
CA MET A 25 30.34 -8.76 3.25
C MET A 25 30.03 -9.47 4.57
N ASN A 26 29.15 -10.47 4.55
CA ASN A 26 28.82 -11.28 5.71
C ASN A 26 29.55 -12.63 5.69
N LYS A 27 29.54 -13.35 6.82
CA LYS A 27 30.15 -14.68 7.02
C LYS A 27 31.68 -14.67 7.13
N LEU A 28 32.25 -13.64 7.77
CA LEU A 28 33.69 -13.58 8.05
C LEU A 28 34.18 -14.72 8.98
N ASP A 29 33.26 -15.43 9.64
CA ASP A 29 33.55 -16.64 10.44
C ASP A 29 33.97 -17.85 9.60
N LEU A 30 33.73 -17.83 8.28
CA LEU A 30 34.13 -18.92 7.39
C LEU A 30 35.54 -18.70 6.83
N PRO A 31 36.35 -19.76 6.64
CA PRO A 31 37.68 -19.67 6.03
C PRO A 31 37.65 -19.00 4.65
N ASP A 32 36.65 -19.32 3.84
CA ASP A 32 36.42 -18.69 2.54
C ASP A 32 36.16 -17.19 2.71
N GLY A 33 35.36 -16.80 3.70
CA GLY A 33 35.08 -15.39 4.00
C GLY A 33 36.36 -14.61 4.28
N VAL A 34 37.26 -15.17 5.10
CA VAL A 34 38.56 -14.54 5.40
C VAL A 34 39.45 -14.45 4.15
N ALA A 35 39.44 -15.47 3.29
CA ALA A 35 40.24 -15.48 2.05
C ALA A 35 39.74 -14.46 1.01
N TRP A 36 38.42 -14.28 0.89
CA TRP A 36 37.79 -13.39 -0.09
C TRP A 36 37.71 -11.93 0.34
N GLU A 37 37.72 -11.65 1.65
CA GLU A 37 37.63 -10.30 2.21
C GLU A 37 38.58 -9.28 1.55
N PRO A 38 39.90 -9.52 1.46
CA PRO A 38 40.81 -8.51 0.91
C PRO A 38 40.57 -8.24 -0.58
N ILE A 39 40.21 -9.28 -1.33
CA ILE A 39 39.95 -9.19 -2.77
C ILE A 39 38.69 -8.36 -3.02
N LEU A 40 37.61 -8.66 -2.29
CA LEU A 40 36.34 -7.93 -2.40
C LEU A 40 36.48 -6.49 -1.89
N ALA A 41 37.22 -6.28 -0.80
CA ALA A 41 37.47 -4.96 -0.26
C ALA A 41 38.19 -4.05 -1.28
N GLU A 42 39.16 -4.59 -2.02
CA GLU A 42 39.89 -3.84 -3.04
C GLU A 42 38.98 -3.47 -4.23
N GLU A 43 38.24 -4.43 -4.78
CA GLU A 43 37.37 -4.21 -5.94
C GLU A 43 36.22 -3.24 -5.63
N VAL A 44 35.59 -3.37 -4.46
CA VAL A 44 34.51 -2.47 -4.04
C VAL A 44 35.03 -1.04 -3.83
N LYS A 45 36.21 -0.89 -3.21
CA LYS A 45 36.83 0.43 -3.02
C LYS A 45 37.26 1.06 -4.35
N LYS A 46 37.78 0.27 -5.30
CA LYS A 46 38.08 0.74 -6.67
C LYS A 46 36.83 1.26 -7.38
N ALA A 47 35.69 0.61 -7.16
CA ALA A 47 34.41 1.05 -7.69
C ALA A 47 33.83 2.29 -6.96
N GLY A 48 34.50 2.82 -5.94
CA GLY A 48 34.11 4.05 -5.23
C GLY A 48 33.16 3.83 -4.05
N TYR A 49 32.92 2.58 -3.65
CA TYR A 49 31.97 2.25 -2.59
C TYR A 49 32.64 2.00 -1.25
N ALA A 50 31.94 2.34 -0.17
CA ALA A 50 32.38 1.98 1.16
C ALA A 50 32.22 0.46 1.37
N PHE A 51 33.21 -0.17 2.01
CA PHE A 51 33.20 -1.61 2.31
C PHE A 51 33.32 -1.89 3.82
N CYS A 52 32.65 -2.95 4.28
CA CYS A 52 32.80 -3.56 5.60
C CYS A 52 32.68 -5.08 5.50
N ALA A 53 33.36 -5.82 6.37
CA ALA A 53 33.17 -7.26 6.54
C ALA A 53 32.71 -7.57 7.97
N ILE A 54 31.71 -8.45 8.10
CA ILE A 54 31.11 -8.83 9.37
C ILE A 54 30.92 -10.34 9.47
N SER A 55 30.78 -10.82 10.70
CA SER A 55 30.18 -12.12 10.99
C SER A 55 28.96 -11.89 11.88
N ALA A 56 27.78 -12.12 11.32
CA ALA A 56 26.53 -12.02 12.07
C ALA A 56 26.43 -13.04 13.22
N VAL A 57 27.10 -14.19 13.08
CA VAL A 57 27.07 -15.27 14.09
C VAL A 57 27.93 -14.93 15.29
N THR A 58 29.14 -14.40 15.07
CA THR A 58 30.07 -14.05 16.14
C THR A 58 29.90 -12.62 16.65
N GLY A 59 29.19 -11.78 15.90
CA GLY A 59 29.07 -10.34 16.15
C GLY A 59 30.29 -9.53 15.72
N GLN A 60 31.31 -10.16 15.14
CA GLN A 60 32.52 -9.49 14.67
C GLN A 60 32.18 -8.45 13.58
N GLY A 61 32.69 -7.23 13.72
CA GLY A 61 32.56 -6.15 12.73
C GLY A 61 31.19 -5.46 12.70
N VAL A 62 30.19 -5.96 13.44
CA VAL A 62 28.82 -5.41 13.41
C VAL A 62 28.78 -4.02 14.04
N ARG A 63 29.49 -3.81 15.16
CA ARG A 63 29.49 -2.53 15.86
C ARG A 63 30.20 -1.44 15.05
N GLU A 64 31.32 -1.79 14.44
CA GLU A 64 32.08 -0.93 13.55
C GLU A 64 31.27 -0.55 12.30
N MET A 65 30.55 -1.52 11.72
CA MET A 65 29.63 -1.29 10.62
C MET A 65 28.54 -0.30 11.01
N LEU A 66 27.91 -0.46 12.17
CA LEU A 66 26.88 0.47 12.66
C LEU A 66 27.41 1.89 12.87
N TYR A 67 28.61 2.04 13.43
CA TYR A 67 29.23 3.37 13.56
C TYR A 67 29.48 4.03 12.22
N LYS A 68 29.90 3.25 11.22
CA LYS A 68 30.12 3.74 9.86
C LYS A 68 28.79 4.15 9.19
N VAL A 69 27.73 3.36 9.35
CA VAL A 69 26.39 3.71 8.86
C VAL A 69 25.92 5.01 9.51
N LYS A 70 26.11 5.17 10.83
CA LYS A 70 25.76 6.40 11.54
C LYS A 70 26.52 7.60 10.99
N GLN A 71 27.83 7.48 10.76
CA GLN A 71 28.63 8.54 10.18
C GLN A 71 28.14 8.91 8.77
N MET A 72 27.89 7.91 7.92
CA MET A 72 27.38 8.14 6.57
C MET A 72 26.00 8.82 6.57
N LEU A 73 25.16 8.51 7.57
CA LEU A 73 23.86 9.14 7.74
C LEU A 73 23.99 10.60 8.18
N ASP A 74 24.93 10.91 9.09
CA ASP A 74 25.18 12.29 9.53
C ASP A 74 25.74 13.18 8.40
N GLU A 75 26.52 12.58 7.49
CA GLU A 75 27.10 13.25 6.32
C GLU A 75 26.15 13.31 5.12
N ALA A 76 25.07 12.52 5.13
CA ALA A 76 24.11 12.47 4.04
C ALA A 76 23.29 13.77 3.96
N PRO A 77 22.89 14.19 2.75
CA PRO A 77 21.97 15.31 2.59
C PRO A 77 20.67 15.02 3.36
N ALA A 78 20.08 16.07 3.94
CA ALA A 78 18.80 15.96 4.62
C ALA A 78 17.79 15.29 3.66
N PRO A 79 17.03 14.28 4.12
CA PRO A 79 16.06 13.63 3.28
C PRO A 79 15.13 14.69 2.71
N GLU A 80 14.82 14.60 1.41
CA GLU A 80 13.72 15.37 0.85
C GLU A 80 12.48 14.99 1.64
N VAL A 81 12.03 15.91 2.48
CA VAL A 81 10.73 15.80 3.13
C VAL A 81 9.75 15.96 1.99
N TYR A 82 9.28 14.82 1.47
CA TYR A 82 7.98 14.82 0.85
C TYR A 82 7.06 15.34 1.94
N GLU A 83 6.63 16.59 1.83
CA GLU A 83 5.40 17.00 2.46
C GLU A 83 4.38 16.01 1.92
N GLN A 84 4.11 14.97 2.72
CA GLN A 84 2.84 14.30 2.60
C GLN A 84 1.89 15.45 2.83
N GLU A 85 1.27 15.94 1.75
CA GLU A 85 0.12 16.82 1.89
C GLU A 85 -0.70 16.17 2.98
N PRO A 86 -0.95 16.87 4.10
CA PRO A 86 -1.71 16.28 5.19
C PRO A 86 -2.94 15.71 4.51
N VAL A 87 -3.12 14.39 4.59
CA VAL A 87 -4.36 13.79 4.13
C VAL A 87 -5.36 14.36 5.11
N VAL A 88 -5.94 15.49 4.73
CA VAL A 88 -7.05 16.08 5.43
C VAL A 88 -8.15 15.09 5.12
N ILE A 89 -8.30 14.10 5.99
CA ILE A 89 -9.55 13.37 6.11
C ILE A 89 -10.51 14.42 6.65
N ARG A 90 -11.02 15.26 5.73
CA ARG A 90 -12.26 15.96 6.00
C ARG A 90 -13.25 14.82 6.19
N ALA A 91 -13.82 14.72 7.39
CA ALA A 91 -15.15 14.17 7.49
C ALA A 91 -16.05 15.13 6.69
N GLN A 92 -16.00 15.02 5.38
CA GLN A 92 -17.01 15.57 4.53
C GLN A 92 -18.20 14.65 4.79
N GLU A 93 -19.22 15.19 5.46
CA GLU A 93 -20.60 14.84 5.17
C GLU A 93 -20.91 15.23 3.72
N GLU A 94 -20.12 14.74 2.75
CA GLU A 94 -20.60 14.54 1.41
C GLU A 94 -21.63 13.44 1.56
N GLU A 95 -22.88 13.70 1.19
CA GLU A 95 -23.93 12.69 1.16
C GLU A 95 -23.35 11.43 0.51
N THR A 96 -23.12 10.39 1.32
CA THR A 96 -22.41 9.17 0.91
C THR A 96 -23.13 8.49 -0.28
N PHE A 97 -24.39 8.87 -0.49
CA PHE A 97 -25.26 8.48 -1.57
C PHE A 97 -26.30 9.58 -1.85
N TRP A 98 -26.91 9.56 -3.04
CA TRP A 98 -28.14 10.30 -3.36
C TRP A 98 -29.07 9.41 -4.19
N ILE A 99 -30.36 9.74 -4.18
CA ILE A 99 -31.40 8.95 -4.85
C ILE A 99 -32.00 9.77 -5.99
N GLU A 100 -32.11 9.14 -7.15
CA GLU A 100 -32.71 9.71 -8.35
C GLU A 100 -33.94 8.88 -8.75
N ARG A 101 -35.03 9.55 -9.13
CA ARG A 101 -36.23 8.87 -9.61
C ARG A 101 -36.11 8.59 -11.10
N GLU A 102 -36.16 7.32 -11.49
CA GLU A 102 -36.16 6.89 -12.88
C GLU A 102 -37.58 6.50 -13.34
N SER A 103 -37.75 6.33 -14.66
CA SER A 103 -39.06 6.05 -15.27
C SER A 103 -39.74 4.75 -14.79
N LYS A 104 -38.98 3.80 -14.24
CA LYS A 104 -39.45 2.48 -13.80
C LYS A 104 -39.00 2.12 -12.37
N GLY A 105 -38.53 3.08 -11.58
CA GLY A 105 -38.00 2.80 -10.25
C GLY A 105 -37.12 3.91 -9.68
N TRP A 106 -36.21 3.52 -8.79
CA TRP A 106 -35.33 4.44 -8.05
C TRP A 106 -33.87 4.06 -8.27
N ARG A 107 -33.01 5.01 -8.59
CA ARG A 107 -31.57 4.79 -8.68
C ARG A 107 -30.86 5.35 -7.46
N VAL A 108 -30.06 4.53 -6.79
CA VAL A 108 -29.18 4.95 -5.71
C VAL A 108 -27.78 5.10 -6.26
N HIS A 109 -27.25 6.32 -6.20
CA HIS A 109 -25.88 6.62 -6.55
C HIS A 109 -25.03 6.67 -5.30
N GLY A 110 -23.84 6.07 -5.34
CA GLY A 110 -22.91 6.13 -4.23
C GLY A 110 -21.73 5.18 -4.42
N LYS A 111 -20.50 5.72 -4.49
CA LYS A 111 -19.28 4.94 -4.78
C LYS A 111 -19.10 3.73 -3.86
N GLN A 112 -19.50 3.85 -2.59
CA GLN A 112 -19.38 2.78 -1.62
C GLN A 112 -20.46 1.70 -1.84
N ILE A 113 -21.73 2.09 -1.99
CA ILE A 113 -22.82 1.13 -2.14
C ILE A 113 -22.78 0.41 -3.49
N GLU A 114 -22.41 1.11 -4.57
CA GLU A 114 -22.21 0.52 -5.91
C GLU A 114 -21.11 -0.55 -5.89
N ARG A 115 -19.98 -0.29 -5.20
CA ARG A 115 -18.91 -1.28 -5.05
C ARG A 115 -19.39 -2.51 -4.26
N ILE A 116 -20.17 -2.30 -3.21
CA ILE A 116 -20.69 -3.40 -2.40
C ILE A 116 -21.70 -4.22 -3.22
N ALA A 117 -22.57 -3.55 -3.99
CA ALA A 117 -23.54 -4.21 -4.86
C ALA A 117 -22.83 -5.09 -5.90
N ALA A 118 -21.83 -4.54 -6.61
CA ALA A 118 -21.05 -5.29 -7.60
C ALA A 118 -20.26 -6.48 -7.02
N MET A 119 -20.00 -6.50 -5.71
CA MET A 119 -19.33 -7.61 -5.01
C MET A 119 -20.32 -8.56 -4.30
N THR A 120 -21.62 -8.31 -4.41
CA THR A 120 -22.66 -9.08 -3.71
C THR A 120 -23.28 -10.09 -4.66
N TYR A 121 -23.35 -11.35 -4.24
CA TYR A 121 -24.04 -12.41 -4.99
C TYR A 121 -25.52 -12.45 -4.56
N PHE A 122 -26.42 -11.81 -5.31
CA PHE A 122 -27.84 -11.66 -4.91
C PHE A 122 -28.67 -12.95 -4.97
N GLU A 123 -28.14 -14.02 -5.55
CA GLU A 123 -28.80 -15.33 -5.62
C GLU A 123 -28.86 -16.08 -4.28
N PHE A 124 -28.10 -15.63 -3.26
CA PHE A 124 -28.07 -16.28 -1.94
C PHE A 124 -28.74 -15.40 -0.87
N ASP A 125 -29.69 -15.97 -0.12
CA ASP A 125 -30.43 -15.26 0.94
C ASP A 125 -29.51 -14.63 2.01
N ALA A 126 -28.39 -15.29 2.32
CA ALA A 126 -27.45 -14.80 3.34
C ALA A 126 -26.73 -13.51 2.91
N THR A 127 -26.38 -13.37 1.63
CA THR A 127 -25.73 -12.18 1.08
C THR A 127 -26.75 -11.08 0.83
N LEU A 128 -27.98 -11.43 0.44
CA LEU A 128 -29.09 -10.48 0.34
C LEU A 128 -29.40 -9.83 1.70
N ASN A 129 -29.56 -10.62 2.76
CA ASN A 129 -29.78 -10.11 4.12
C ASN A 129 -28.63 -9.21 4.58
N ARG A 130 -27.38 -9.58 4.30
CA ARG A 130 -26.21 -8.75 4.61
C ARG A 130 -26.25 -7.42 3.86
N PHE A 131 -26.66 -7.44 2.60
CA PHE A 131 -26.78 -6.24 1.78
C PHE A 131 -27.88 -5.30 2.31
N GLN A 132 -29.04 -5.84 2.69
CA GLN A 132 -30.10 -5.06 3.36
C GLN A 132 -29.60 -4.38 4.64
N HIS A 133 -28.88 -5.11 5.51
CA HIS A 133 -28.30 -4.51 6.72
C HIS A 133 -27.29 -3.39 6.43
N ILE A 134 -26.60 -3.46 5.28
CA ILE A 134 -25.68 -2.40 4.83
C ILE A 134 -26.49 -1.17 4.39
N LEU A 135 -27.57 -1.35 3.63
CA LEU A 135 -28.46 -0.26 3.23
C LEU A 135 -29.05 0.47 4.44
N GLU A 136 -29.52 -0.28 5.45
CA GLU A 136 -30.04 0.28 6.70
C GLU A 136 -28.98 1.07 7.45
N LYS A 137 -27.78 0.50 7.64
CA LYS A 137 -26.67 1.18 8.35
C LYS A 137 -26.18 2.41 7.63
N MET A 138 -26.27 2.45 6.30
CA MET A 138 -25.92 3.61 5.49
C MET A 138 -27.05 4.65 5.44
N GLY A 139 -28.25 4.35 5.95
CA GLY A 139 -29.42 5.24 5.89
C GLY A 139 -30.10 5.28 4.53
N ILE A 140 -29.72 4.40 3.60
CA ILE A 140 -30.28 4.36 2.24
C ILE A 140 -31.73 3.87 2.27
N THR A 141 -32.03 2.89 3.12
CA THR A 141 -33.40 2.37 3.33
C THR A 141 -34.36 3.49 3.72
N GLN A 142 -34.00 4.27 4.74
CA GLN A 142 -34.82 5.39 5.20
C GLN A 142 -34.97 6.47 4.11
N ALA A 143 -33.91 6.78 3.38
CA ALA A 143 -33.96 7.77 2.31
C ALA A 143 -34.84 7.31 1.13
N LEU A 144 -34.87 6.02 0.80
CA LEU A 144 -35.77 5.45 -0.22
C LEU A 144 -37.24 5.52 0.23
N GLU A 145 -37.52 5.21 1.51
CA GLU A 145 -38.86 5.35 2.10
C GLU A 145 -39.33 6.82 2.10
N GLU A 146 -38.45 7.76 2.49
CA GLU A 146 -38.74 9.20 2.45
C GLU A 146 -38.93 9.72 1.02
N ALA A 147 -38.24 9.13 0.04
CA ALA A 147 -38.44 9.41 -1.37
C ALA A 147 -39.77 8.85 -1.91
N GLY A 148 -40.35 7.86 -1.22
CA GLY A 148 -41.65 7.28 -1.53
C GLY A 148 -41.58 6.01 -2.37
N VAL A 149 -40.53 5.19 -2.20
CA VAL A 149 -40.47 3.84 -2.75
C VAL A 149 -41.65 3.00 -2.25
N GLN A 150 -42.25 2.19 -3.12
CA GLN A 150 -43.31 1.25 -2.76
C GLN A 150 -42.82 -0.19 -2.88
N THR A 151 -43.43 -1.10 -2.11
CA THR A 151 -43.20 -2.53 -2.26
C THR A 151 -43.49 -2.96 -3.69
N GLY A 152 -42.52 -3.60 -4.34
CA GLY A 152 -42.57 -3.99 -5.75
C GLY A 152 -41.93 -2.98 -6.73
N ASP A 153 -41.47 -1.81 -6.25
CA ASP A 153 -40.67 -0.91 -7.08
C ASP A 153 -39.26 -1.50 -7.29
N ILE A 154 -38.65 -1.16 -8.44
CA ILE A 154 -37.26 -1.57 -8.74
C ILE A 154 -36.30 -0.50 -8.23
N VAL A 155 -35.28 -0.92 -7.48
CA VAL A 155 -34.16 -0.11 -7.02
C VAL A 155 -32.90 -0.50 -7.77
N TYR A 156 -32.29 0.45 -8.46
CA TYR A 156 -31.07 0.28 -9.23
C TYR A 156 -29.87 0.75 -8.42
N ILE A 157 -28.86 -0.10 -8.25
CA ILE A 157 -27.60 0.23 -7.57
C ILE A 157 -26.44 -0.23 -8.43
N GLY A 158 -25.74 0.72 -9.06
CA GLY A 158 -24.78 0.40 -10.11
C GLY A 158 -25.45 -0.31 -11.29
N ASP A 159 -24.95 -1.49 -11.64
CA ASP A 159 -25.49 -2.35 -12.71
C ASP A 159 -26.54 -3.37 -12.20
N GLU A 160 -26.83 -3.37 -10.90
CA GLU A 160 -27.73 -4.34 -10.25
C GLU A 160 -29.16 -3.79 -10.12
N GLU A 161 -30.15 -4.65 -10.37
CA GLU A 161 -31.58 -4.35 -10.24
C GLU A 161 -32.17 -5.17 -9.09
N LEU A 162 -32.76 -4.50 -8.09
CA LEU A 162 -33.33 -5.13 -6.90
C LEU A 162 -34.81 -4.77 -6.78
N GLU A 163 -35.66 -5.75 -6.48
CA GLU A 163 -37.07 -5.48 -6.14
C GLU A 163 -37.16 -5.05 -4.67
N TRP A 164 -37.86 -3.95 -4.42
CA TRP A 164 -38.09 -3.45 -3.07
C TRP A 164 -39.15 -4.31 -2.36
N ALA A 165 -38.72 -5.06 -1.36
CA ALA A 165 -39.57 -5.81 -0.46
C ALA A 165 -39.38 -5.29 0.97
N GLU A 166 -40.47 -5.22 1.73
CA GLU A 166 -40.47 -4.90 3.16
C GLU A 166 -39.91 -6.07 4.00
#